data_AF-A0A435DFX5-F1
#
_entry.id   AF-A0A435DFX5-F1
#
_cell.length_a   1.000
_cell.length_b   1.000
_cell.length_c   1.000
_cell.angle_alpha   90.00
_cell.angle_beta   90.00
_cell.angle_gamma   90.00
#
_symmetry.space_group_name_H-M   'P 1'
#
loop_
_entity.id
_entity.type
_entity.pdbx_description
1 polymer ?
#
loop_
_entity_poly.entity_id
_entity_poly.type
_entity_poly.pdbx_seq_one_letter_code
_entity_poly.pdbx_strand_id
1 'polypeptide(L)' 'MSNPVLVEVTRGAVVESRHRGAISAFDADGKTVWEIGDTDRPVFPRSAVKAIQALPLVESGAADAYGFGNRELALA' A
#
# COMPACT_ATOMS: atom_id res chain seq x y z
N MET A 1 14.16 10.80 -8.75
CA MET A 1 13.50 12.05 -9.26
C MET A 1 12.86 12.79 -8.09
N SER A 2 12.39 14.04 -8.24
CA SER A 2 11.63 14.69 -7.16
C SER A 2 10.15 14.29 -7.22
N ASN A 3 9.53 14.01 -6.07
CA ASN A 3 8.11 13.63 -6.03
C ASN A 3 7.21 14.84 -6.39
N PRO A 4 6.33 14.72 -7.41
CA PRO A 4 5.40 15.78 -7.79
C PRO A 4 4.27 15.91 -6.76
N VAL A 5 3.49 17.00 -6.87
CA VAL A 5 2.24 17.14 -6.11
C VAL A 5 1.20 16.23 -6.75
N LEU A 6 0.72 15.25 -5.98
CA LEU A 6 -0.28 14.27 -6.42
C LEU A 6 -1.69 14.63 -5.94
N VAL A 7 -1.78 15.32 -4.80
CA VAL A 7 -3.06 15.70 -4.19
C VAL A 7 -2.97 17.15 -3.73
N GLU A 8 -3.97 17.94 -4.09
CA GLU A 8 -4.22 19.26 -3.51
C GLU A 8 -5.50 19.17 -2.67
N VAL A 9 -5.44 19.67 -1.44
CA VAL A 9 -6.61 19.81 -0.56
C VAL A 9 -7.01 21.27 -0.55
N THR A 10 -8.25 21.57 -0.91
CA THR A 10 -8.77 22.93 -1.04
C THR A 10 -9.71 23.31 0.09
N ARG A 11 -9.68 24.59 0.49
CA ARG A 11 -10.70 25.23 1.36
C ARG A 11 -11.28 26.42 0.61
N GLY A 12 -12.48 26.24 0.07
CA GLY A 12 -13.04 27.19 -0.90
C GLY A 12 -12.17 27.26 -2.14
N ALA A 13 -11.81 28.47 -2.57
CA ALA A 13 -10.99 28.70 -3.76
C ALA A 13 -9.46 28.58 -3.51
N VAL A 14 -9.03 28.26 -2.28
CA VAL A 14 -7.61 28.24 -1.91
C VAL A 14 -7.12 26.81 -1.72
N VAL A 15 -5.95 26.49 -2.31
CA VAL A 15 -5.21 25.26 -2.01
C VAL A 15 -4.58 25.40 -0.62
N GLU A 16 -5.13 24.70 0.35
CA GLU A 16 -4.68 24.71 1.75
C GLU A 16 -3.50 23.76 1.97
N SER A 17 -3.44 22.64 1.26
CA SER A 17 -2.38 21.64 1.41
C SER A 17 -2.04 20.94 0.10
N ARG A 18 -0.77 20.53 -0.01
CA ARG A 18 -0.23 19.78 -1.15
C ARG A 18 0.50 18.54 -0.65
N HIS A 19 0.12 17.38 -1.15
CA HIS A 19 0.76 16.12 -0.83
C HIS A 19 1.59 15.66 -2.02
N ARG A 20 2.88 15.45 -1.79
CA ARG A 20 3.82 14.95 -2.78
C ARG A 20 4.08 13.48 -2.56
N GLY A 21 4.20 12.71 -3.63
CA GLY A 21 4.47 11.28 -3.52
C GLY A 21 4.88 10.64 -4.83
N ALA A 22 4.95 9.32 -4.78
CA ALA A 22 5.15 8.47 -5.93
C ALA A 22 4.00 7.45 -6.03
N ILE A 23 3.67 7.02 -7.25
CA ILE A 23 2.65 5.99 -7.53
C ILE A 23 3.25 5.05 -8.55
N SER A 24 3.08 3.75 -8.34
CA SER A 24 3.37 2.72 -9.34
C SER A 24 2.18 1.77 -9.43
N ALA A 25 1.78 1.43 -10.65
CA ALA A 25 0.70 0.50 -10.95
C ALA A 25 1.20 -0.54 -11.95
N PHE A 26 0.94 -1.81 -11.65
CA PHE A 26 1.34 -2.96 -12.45
C PHE A 26 0.10 -3.78 -12.85
N ASP A 27 0.18 -4.44 -14.00
CA ASP A 27 -0.79 -5.47 -14.38
C ASP A 27 -0.47 -6.82 -13.70
N ALA A 28 -1.29 -7.83 -13.98
CA ALA A 28 -1.17 -9.16 -13.40
C ALA A 28 0.09 -9.92 -13.84
N ASP A 29 0.69 -9.53 -14.97
CA ASP A 29 1.93 -10.11 -15.49
C ASP A 29 3.18 -9.39 -14.93
N GLY A 30 2.97 -8.39 -14.06
CA GLY A 30 4.02 -7.60 -13.44
C GLY A 30 4.59 -6.51 -14.36
N LYS A 31 3.92 -6.19 -15.47
CA LYS A 31 4.32 -5.09 -16.33
C LYS A 31 3.79 -3.78 -15.78
N THR A 32 4.65 -2.77 -15.78
CA THR A 32 4.30 -1.40 -15.38
C THR A 32 3.23 -0.82 -16.32
N VAL A 33 2.10 -0.44 -15.74
CA VAL A 33 0.99 0.25 -16.41
C VAL A 33 1.14 1.76 -16.25
N TRP A 34 1.60 2.22 -15.08
CA TRP A 34 1.74 3.66 -14.80
C TRP A 34 2.72 3.94 -13.66
N GLU A 35 3.55 4.97 -13.82
CA GLU A 35 4.46 5.44 -12.77
C GLU A 35 4.51 6.97 -12.71
N ILE A 36 4.56 7.49 -11.49
CA ILE A 36 4.76 8.91 -11.20
C ILE A 36 5.72 9.05 -10.02
N GLY A 37 6.67 9.99 -10.12
CA GLY A 37 7.59 10.31 -9.02
C GLY A 37 8.78 9.37 -8.92
N ASP A 38 9.35 9.25 -7.73
CA ASP A 38 10.54 8.44 -7.43
C ASP A 38 10.13 7.05 -6.90
N THR A 39 9.56 6.20 -7.77
CA THR A 39 9.00 4.88 -7.40
C THR A 39 10.07 3.87 -6.96
N ASP A 40 11.31 4.04 -7.38
CA ASP A 40 12.46 3.20 -6.99
C ASP A 40 12.97 3.49 -5.57
N ARG A 41 12.52 4.59 -4.94
CA ARG A 41 13.03 4.98 -3.63
C ARG A 41 12.52 4.02 -2.55
N PRO A 42 13.41 3.37 -1.77
CA PRO A 42 12.99 2.54 -0.66
C PRO A 42 12.25 3.35 0.41
N VAL A 43 11.15 2.78 0.92
CA VAL A 43 10.36 3.34 2.03
C VAL A 43 10.03 2.25 3.04
N PHE A 44 9.81 2.63 4.29
CA PHE A 44 9.20 1.69 5.25
C PHE A 44 7.73 1.48 4.88
N PRO A 45 7.25 0.23 4.70
CA PRO A 45 5.88 -0.03 4.26
C PRO A 45 4.84 0.28 5.34
N ARG A 46 5.26 0.51 6.59
CA ARG A 46 4.38 0.78 7.74
C ARG A 46 3.27 -0.28 7.80
N SER A 47 2.04 0.13 8.12
CA SER A 47 0.88 -0.77 8.18
C SER A 47 0.49 -1.43 6.86
N ALA A 48 1.06 -1.05 5.70
CA ALA A 48 0.74 -1.69 4.43
C ALA A 48 1.33 -3.11 4.30
N VAL A 49 2.30 -3.47 5.14
CA VAL A 49 2.94 -4.80 5.13
C VAL A 49 2.10 -5.89 5.81
N LYS A 50 0.95 -5.57 6.40
CA LYS A 50 0.13 -6.53 7.17
C LYS A 50 -0.20 -7.82 6.41
N ALA A 51 -0.55 -7.72 5.14
CA ALA A 51 -0.83 -8.91 4.33
C ALA A 51 0.38 -9.86 4.27
N ILE A 52 1.59 -9.32 4.17
CA ILE A 52 2.83 -10.09 4.20
C ILE A 52 3.11 -10.60 5.62
N GLN A 53 2.81 -9.81 6.66
CA GLN A 53 2.95 -10.24 8.06
C GLN A 53 2.00 -11.38 8.44
N ALA A 54 0.83 -11.46 7.82
CA ALA A 54 -0.14 -12.52 8.03
C ALA A 54 0.21 -13.83 7.31
N LEU A 55 1.11 -13.80 6.31
CA LEU A 55 1.48 -15.01 5.54
C LEU A 55 1.93 -16.16 6.43
N PRO A 56 2.84 -16.00 7.41
CA PRO A 56 3.27 -17.13 8.25
C PRO A 56 2.13 -17.77 9.06
N LEU A 57 1.12 -16.99 9.48
CA LEU A 57 -0.05 -17.53 10.19
C LEU A 57 -0.87 -18.47 9.29
N VAL A 58 -1.00 -18.10 8.01
CA VAL A 58 -1.73 -18.89 7.01
C VAL A 58 -0.87 -20.06 6.51
N GLU A 59 0.36 -19.79 6.07
CA GLU A 59 1.27 -20.77 5.46
C GLU A 59 1.72 -21.86 6.43
N SER A 60 1.74 -21.59 7.74
CA SER A 60 2.00 -22.61 8.75
C SER A 60 0.83 -23.56 9.01
N GLY A 61 -0.36 -23.26 8.47
CA GLY A 61 -1.60 -23.99 8.78
C GLY A 61 -2.22 -23.64 10.14
N ALA A 62 -1.65 -22.69 10.87
CA ALA A 62 -2.18 -22.28 12.17
C ALA A 62 -3.58 -21.66 12.04
N ALA A 63 -3.82 -20.84 11.02
CA ALA A 63 -5.16 -20.29 10.75
C ALA A 63 -6.23 -21.40 10.64
N ASP A 64 -5.94 -22.45 9.87
CA ASP A 64 -6.86 -23.59 9.68
C ASP A 64 -7.02 -24.41 10.97
N ALA A 65 -5.92 -24.67 11.67
CA ALA A 65 -5.94 -25.45 12.93
C ALA A 65 -6.80 -24.79 14.02
N TYR A 66 -6.86 -23.45 14.03
CA TYR A 66 -7.70 -22.68 14.96
C TYR A 66 -9.05 -22.24 14.36
N GLY A 67 -9.35 -22.61 13.11
CA GLY A 67 -10.61 -22.27 12.43
C GLY A 67 -10.81 -20.77 12.19
N PHE A 68 -9.72 -20.01 11.98
CA PHE A 68 -9.77 -18.57 11.76
C PHE A 68 -10.32 -18.23 10.37
N GLY A 69 -11.32 -17.36 10.33
CA GLY A 69 -11.92 -16.88 9.09
C GLY A 69 -11.45 -15.48 8.71
N ASN A 70 -12.14 -14.86 7.75
CA ASN A 70 -11.79 -13.53 7.24
C ASN A 70 -11.75 -12.45 8.34
N ARG A 71 -12.52 -12.59 9.43
CA ARG A 71 -12.56 -11.59 10.51
C ARG A 71 -11.29 -11.62 11.34
N GLU A 72 -10.83 -12.81 11.70
CA GLU A 72 -9.61 -13.01 12.48
C GLU A 72 -8.38 -12.71 11.63
N LEU A 73 -8.37 -13.14 10.35
CA LEU A 73 -7.29 -12.84 9.41
C LEU A 73 -7.17 -11.34 9.10
N ALA A 74 -8.25 -10.57 9.16
CA ALA A 74 -8.20 -9.11 8.99
C ALA A 74 -7.47 -8.39 10.15
N LEU A 75 -7.26 -9.06 11.29
CA LEU A 75 -6.54 -8.54 12.45
C LEU A 75 -5.10 -9.05 12.57
N ALA A 76 -4.68 -9.97 11.69
CA ALA A 76 -3.34 -10.55 11.69
C ALA A 76 -2.25 -9.57 11.23
#